data_AF-A0A4Y9NVX6-F1
#
_entry.id   AF-A0A4Y9NVX6-F1
#
_cell.length_a   1.000
_cell.length_b   1.000
_cell.length_c   1.000
_cell.angle_alpha   90.00
_cell.angle_beta   90.00
_cell.angle_gamma   90.00
#
_symmetry.space_group_name_H-M   'P 1'
#
loop_
_entity.id
_entity.type
_entity.pdbx_description
1 polymer ?
#
loop_
_entity_poly.entity_id
_entity_poly.type
_entity_poly.pdbx_seq_one_letter_code
_entity_poly.pdbx_strand_id
1 'polypeptide(L)'
;MLARVTGPSMSPTVRSGDRLLVRRVRSPGAVRAGDVVLARFPSRPDLLVVKRVRRAVRGGHWVEGDNPFGTDDSRSYGVAIVVGRVVGRIWPRPGRLGPPPPD
;
A
#
# COMPACT_ATOMS: atom_id res chain seq x y z
N MET A 1 -11.07 -7.98 3.33
CA MET A 1 -10.57 -7.79 4.71
C MET A 1 -10.52 -6.30 5.02
N LEU A 2 -10.51 -5.93 6.29
CA LEU A 2 -10.37 -4.54 6.73
C LEU A 2 -8.95 -4.31 7.24
N ALA A 3 -8.36 -3.17 6.88
CA ALA A 3 -7.08 -2.72 7.39
C ALA A 3 -7.26 -1.35 8.04
N ARG A 4 -6.71 -1.18 9.26
CA ARG A 4 -6.59 0.13 9.89
C ARG A 4 -5.22 0.71 9.55
N VAL A 5 -5.18 1.95 9.07
CA VAL A 5 -3.94 2.65 8.77
C VAL A 5 -3.29 3.10 10.07
N THR A 6 -1.99 2.86 10.18
CA THR A 6 -1.16 3.34 11.29
C THR A 6 0.04 4.07 10.71
N GLY A 7 0.33 5.25 11.25
CA GLY A 7 1.44 6.10 10.81
C GLY A 7 1.16 6.93 9.56
N PRO A 8 2.11 7.80 9.16
CA PRO A 8 1.88 8.84 8.16
C PRO A 8 2.35 8.48 6.75
N SER A 9 2.82 7.26 6.51
CA SER A 9 3.60 6.94 5.30
C SER A 9 2.83 7.05 3.97
N MET A 10 1.50 7.05 4.02
CA MET A 10 0.63 7.19 2.85
C MET A 10 -0.14 8.52 2.83
N SER A 11 0.24 9.47 3.69
CA SER A 11 -0.31 10.83 3.64
C SER A 11 0.16 11.52 2.35
N PRO A 12 -0.70 12.28 1.64
CA PRO A 12 -2.08 12.66 2.01
C PRO A 12 -3.17 11.66 1.60
N THR A 13 -2.87 10.64 0.79
CA THR A 13 -3.85 9.70 0.22
C THR A 13 -4.67 8.97 1.26
N VAL A 14 -4.02 8.48 2.33
CA VAL A 14 -4.68 7.94 3.54
C VAL A 14 -3.94 8.41 4.78
N ARG A 15 -4.67 8.55 5.88
CA ARG A 15 -4.18 9.08 7.16
C ARG A 15 -4.29 8.00 8.24
N SER A 16 -3.45 8.12 9.27
CA SER A 16 -3.55 7.28 10.45
C SER A 16 -4.97 7.28 11.00
N GLY A 17 -5.50 6.10 11.32
CA GLY A 17 -6.88 5.91 11.77
C GLY A 17 -7.90 5.58 10.68
N ASP A 18 -7.57 5.80 9.39
CA ASP A 18 -8.43 5.38 8.28
C ASP A 18 -8.68 3.87 8.33
N ARG A 19 -9.88 3.46 7.91
CA ARG A 19 -10.23 2.06 7.71
C ARG A 19 -10.40 1.80 6.21
N LEU A 20 -9.64 0.84 5.70
CA LEU A 20 -9.56 0.52 4.28
C LEU A 20 -10.17 -0.85 4.01
N LEU A 21 -10.94 -0.94 2.93
CA LEU A 21 -11.38 -2.21 2.40
C LEU A 21 -10.30 -2.76 1.46
N VAL A 22 -9.83 -3.97 1.77
CA VAL A 22 -8.78 -4.66 1.02
C VAL A 22 -9.35 -5.91 0.40
N ARG A 23 -9.21 -6.02 -0.94
CA ARG A 23 -9.52 -7.23 -1.70
C ARG A 23 -8.25 -8.06 -1.85
N ARG A 24 -8.29 -9.31 -1.37
CA ARG A 24 -7.15 -10.24 -1.48
C ARG A 24 -6.83 -10.46 -2.95
N VAL A 25 -5.55 -10.46 -3.29
CA VAL A 25 -5.08 -10.72 -4.66
C VAL A 25 -4.60 -12.16 -4.72
N ARG A 26 -5.03 -12.90 -5.75
CA ARG A 26 -4.63 -14.30 -6.00
C ARG A 26 -3.48 -14.40 -7.00
N SER A 27 -3.32 -13.40 -7.85
CA SER A 27 -2.36 -13.40 -8.95
C SER A 27 -1.65 -12.04 -9.05
N PRO A 28 -0.31 -11.98 -9.14
CA PRO A 28 0.44 -10.73 -9.18
C PRO A 28 0.00 -9.77 -10.31
N GLY A 29 -0.35 -10.29 -11.49
CA GLY A 29 -0.77 -9.47 -12.64
C GLY A 29 -2.07 -8.66 -12.44
N ALA A 30 -2.80 -8.89 -11.36
CA ALA A 30 -3.97 -8.09 -11.01
C ALA A 30 -3.64 -6.74 -10.33
N VAL A 31 -2.35 -6.50 -10.04
CA VAL A 31 -1.85 -5.30 -9.36
C VAL A 31 -1.05 -4.46 -10.36
N ARG A 32 -1.34 -3.17 -10.40
CA ARG A 32 -0.73 -2.23 -11.36
C ARG A 32 0.00 -1.10 -10.65
N ALA A 33 0.89 -0.42 -11.38
CA ALA A 33 1.44 0.85 -10.93
C ALA A 33 0.32 1.83 -10.57
N GLY A 34 0.48 2.55 -9.46
CA GLY A 34 -0.53 3.43 -8.88
C GLY A 34 -1.48 2.76 -7.90
N ASP A 35 -1.59 1.43 -7.88
CA ASP A 35 -2.46 0.75 -6.92
C ASP A 35 -1.95 0.94 -5.47
N VAL A 36 -2.86 1.23 -4.55
CA VAL A 36 -2.56 1.14 -3.11
C VAL A 36 -2.81 -0.28 -2.64
N VAL A 37 -1.83 -0.85 -1.96
CA VAL A 37 -1.80 -2.26 -1.59
C VAL A 37 -1.50 -2.45 -0.12
N LEU A 38 -2.04 -3.52 0.44
CA LEU A 38 -1.56 -4.14 1.66
C LEU A 38 -0.48 -5.15 1.26
N ALA A 39 0.73 -4.98 1.76
CA ALA A 39 1.89 -5.79 1.41
C ALA A 39 2.71 -6.15 2.65
N ARG A 40 3.68 -7.03 2.47
CA ARG A 40 4.72 -7.34 3.45
C ARG A 40 6.07 -7.46 2.76
N PHE A 41 7.14 -7.23 3.51
CA PHE A 41 8.50 -7.46 3.02
C PHE A 41 9.01 -8.82 3.51
N PRO A 42 9.73 -9.60 2.69
CA PRO A 42 10.32 -10.88 3.12
C PRO A 42 11.22 -10.75 4.36
N SER A 43 11.91 -9.61 4.50
CA SER A 43 12.76 -9.29 5.66
C SER A 43 11.97 -8.94 6.92
N ARG A 44 10.66 -8.67 6.81
CA ARG A 44 9.74 -8.35 7.90
C ARG A 44 8.38 -9.04 7.67
N PRO A 45 8.32 -10.37 7.74
CA PRO A 45 7.17 -11.15 7.26
C PRO A 45 5.89 -10.91 8.05
N ASP A 46 6.01 -10.51 9.32
CA ASP A 46 4.90 -10.27 10.24
C ASP A 46 4.36 -8.83 10.18
N LEU A 47 5.06 -7.93 9.49
CA LEU A 47 4.66 -6.53 9.36
C LEU A 47 3.89 -6.31 8.05
N LEU A 48 2.60 -6.00 8.19
CA LEU A 48 1.77 -5.55 7.07
C LEU A 48 1.86 -4.03 6.91
N VAL A 49 2.17 -3.60 5.69
CA VAL A 49 2.29 -2.19 5.32
C VAL A 49 1.26 -1.83 4.26
N VAL A 50 0.77 -0.59 4.32
CA VAL A 50 -0.02 0.01 3.24
C VAL A 50 0.89 0.93 2.44
N LYS A 51 1.05 0.66 1.15
CA LYS A 51 1.96 1.37 0.24
C LYS A 51 1.37 1.52 -1.15
N ARG A 52 1.92 2.41 -1.97
CA ARG A 52 1.59 2.52 -3.39
C ARG A 52 2.58 1.75 -4.24
N VAL A 53 2.08 1.00 -5.22
CA VAL A 53 2.90 0.30 -6.19
C VAL A 53 3.47 1.31 -7.18
N ARG A 54 4.81 1.36 -7.30
CA ARG A 54 5.48 2.12 -8.35
C ARG A 54 5.66 1.30 -9.62
N ARG A 55 6.04 0.03 -9.48
CA ARG A 55 6.23 -0.91 -10.61
C ARG A 55 6.20 -2.36 -10.15
N ALA A 56 5.86 -3.25 -11.08
CA ALA A 56 6.10 -4.68 -10.92
C ALA A 56 7.60 -4.97 -11.08
N VAL A 57 8.11 -5.94 -10.33
CA VAL A 57 9.50 -6.40 -10.40
C VAL A 57 9.54 -7.92 -10.27
N ARG A 58 10.67 -8.54 -10.60
CA ARG A 58 10.83 -9.99 -10.42
C ARG A 58 10.57 -10.37 -8.95
N GLY A 59 9.63 -11.30 -8.74
CA GLY A 59 9.29 -11.81 -7.41
C GLY A 59 8.27 -10.96 -6.63
N GLY A 60 7.80 -9.83 -7.15
CA GLY A 60 6.80 -9.02 -6.44
C GLY A 60 6.63 -7.62 -6.99
N HIS A 61 6.57 -6.64 -6.09
CA HIS A 61 6.34 -5.23 -6.45
C HIS A 61 7.31 -4.31 -5.72
N TRP A 62 7.72 -3.24 -6.38
CA TRP A 62 8.37 -2.12 -5.74
C TRP A 62 7.28 -1.15 -5.25
N VAL A 63 7.23 -0.93 -3.94
CA VAL A 63 6.19 -0.15 -3.28
C VAL A 63 6.79 0.97 -2.44
N GLU A 64 6.17 2.13 -2.48
CA GLU A 64 6.64 3.32 -1.77
C GLU A 64 5.49 4.00 -1.02
N GLY A 65 5.85 4.74 0.02
CA GLY A 65 4.91 5.65 0.67
C GLY A 65 4.60 6.87 -0.21
N ASP A 66 3.38 7.37 -0.14
CA ASP A 66 3.00 8.66 -0.73
C ASP A 66 3.57 9.85 0.06
N ASN A 67 4.00 9.63 1.31
CA ASN A 67 4.70 10.62 2.11
C ASN A 67 6.22 10.49 1.88
N PRO A 68 6.90 11.53 1.35
CA PRO A 68 8.31 11.46 0.99
C PRO A 68 9.23 11.25 2.21
N PHE A 69 8.79 11.66 3.40
CA PHE A 69 9.52 11.48 4.66
C PHE A 69 9.34 10.08 5.28
N GLY A 70 8.51 9.23 4.67
CA GLY A 70 8.38 7.83 5.09
C GLY A 70 9.62 7.02 4.73
N THR A 71 10.15 6.26 5.69
CA THR A 71 11.34 5.41 5.52
C THR A 71 11.02 3.92 5.51
N ASP A 72 9.75 3.54 5.65
CA ASP A 72 9.34 2.14 5.78
C ASP A 72 8.80 1.57 4.46
N ASP A 73 9.63 1.48 3.41
CA ASP A 73 9.19 0.99 2.09
C ASP A 73 10.28 0.27 1.27
N SER A 74 10.05 0.04 -0.02
CA SER A 74 10.99 -0.70 -0.88
C SER A 74 12.37 -0.08 -1.00
N ARG A 75 12.53 1.23 -0.76
CA ARG A 75 13.85 1.87 -0.72
C ARG A 75 14.73 1.31 0.41
N SER A 76 14.11 0.80 1.48
CA SER A 76 14.80 0.24 2.64
C SER A 76 14.77 -1.29 2.69
N TYR A 77 13.70 -1.94 2.22
CA TYR A 77 13.52 -3.40 2.35
C TYR A 77 13.43 -4.16 1.02
N GLY A 78 13.55 -3.46 -0.11
CA GLY A 78 13.48 -4.07 -1.43
C GLY A 78 12.08 -4.53 -1.83
N VAL A 79 11.99 -5.70 -2.47
CA VAL A 79 10.75 -6.18 -3.09
C VAL A 79 9.69 -6.55 -2.06
N ALA A 80 8.47 -6.04 -2.23
CA ALA A 80 7.32 -6.38 -1.41
C ALA A 80 6.45 -7.47 -2.05
N ILE A 81 5.86 -8.31 -1.21
CA ILE A 81 4.85 -9.30 -1.58
C ILE A 81 3.47 -8.72 -1.27
N VAL A 82 2.65 -8.52 -2.30
CA VAL A 82 1.30 -7.97 -2.16
C VAL A 82 0.35 -9.03 -1.61
N VAL A 83 -0.36 -8.66 -0.54
CA VAL A 83 -1.41 -9.48 0.09
C VAL A 83 -2.77 -9.17 -0.52
N GLY A 84 -3.04 -7.89 -0.78
CA GLY A 84 -4.28 -7.45 -1.36
C GLY A 84 -4.24 -6.01 -1.83
N ARG A 85 -5.18 -5.66 -2.70
CA ARG A 85 -5.36 -4.30 -3.20
C ARG A 85 -6.38 -3.56 -2.35
N VAL A 86 -6.08 -2.33 -1.97
CA VAL A 86 -7.06 -1.43 -1.36
C VAL A 86 -8.06 -1.00 -2.43
N VAL A 87 -9.34 -1.23 -2.19
CA VAL A 87 -10.42 -0.88 -3.13
C VAL A 87 -11.16 0.40 -2.74
N GLY A 88 -10.98 0.87 -1.50
CA GLY A 88 -11.53 2.13 -1.03
C GLY A 88 -11.32 2.35 0.46
N ARG A 89 -11.57 3.59 0.89
CA ARG A 89 -11.73 3.95 2.30
C ARG A 89 -13.18 3.69 2.70
N ILE A 90 -13.40 3.13 3.88
CA ILE A 90 -14.75 2.91 4.43
C ILE A 90 -15.04 3.82 5.63
N TRP A 91 -14.03 4.46 6.22
CA TRP A 91 -14.16 5.42 7.34
C TRP A 91 -12.87 6.28 7.42
N PRO A 92 -12.90 7.61 7.69
CA PRO A 92 -14.06 8.46 8.01
C PRO A 92 -14.88 8.96 6.82
N ARG A 93 -14.33 8.87 5.61
CA ARG A 93 -14.97 9.36 4.40
C ARG A 93 -15.02 8.21 3.39
N PRO A 94 -16.13 7.44 3.33
CA PRO A 94 -16.24 6.32 2.42
C PRO A 94 -16.05 6.77 0.97
N GLY A 95 -15.28 6.02 0.19
CA GLY A 95 -15.02 6.36 -1.20
C GLY A 95 -13.77 5.72 -1.77
N ARG A 96 -13.54 5.95 -3.06
CA ARG A 96 -12.29 5.57 -3.72
C ARG A 96 -11.15 6.42 -3.19
N LEU A 97 -9.94 5.86 -3.19
CA LEU A 97 -8.74 6.63 -2.91
C LEU A 97 -8.46 7.57 -4.08
N GLY A 98 -7.94 8.75 -3.77
CA GLY A 98 -7.52 9.72 -4.79
C GLY A 98 -6.34 9.20 -5.64
N PRO A 99 -6.01 9.91 -6.73
CA PRO A 99 -4.82 9.62 -7.52
C PRO A 99 -3.55 9.73 -6.65
N PRO A 100 -2.40 9.22 -7.15
CA PRO A 100 -1.11 9.51 -6.54
C PRO A 100 -0.94 11.02 -6.35
N PRO A 101 -0.30 11.48 -5.25
CA PRO A 101 0.13 12.86 -5.16
C PRO A 101 1.05 13.22 -6.34
N PRO A 102 1.10 14.49 -6.75
CA PRO A 102 2.15 14.96 -7.64
C PRO A 102 3.53 14.69 -7.02
N ASP A 103 4.50 14.41 -7.89
CA ASP A 103 5.89 14.20 -7.50
C ASP A 103 6.54 15.46 -6.91
#